data_AF-A0AAX1DJW6-F1
#
_entry.id   AF-A0AAX1DJW6-F1
#
_cell.length_a   1.000
_cell.length_b   1.000
_cell.length_c   1.000
_cell.angle_alpha   90.00
_cell.angle_beta   90.00
_cell.angle_gamma   90.00
#
_symmetry.space_group_name_H-M   'P 1'
#
loop_
_entity.id
_entity.type
_entity.pdbx_description
1 polymer ?
#
loop_
_entity_poly.entity_id
_entity_poly.type
_entity_poly.pdbx_seq_one_letter_code
_entity_poly.pdbx_strand_id
1 'polypeptide(L)' 'MLAYLKNMTMKNVKALSIAALAALSLISFGSFAESISVTSSTLDGAESKIAAQAQEHGAQYKITEANTNNRVHMTAELYK' A
#
# COMPACT_ATOMS: atom_id res chain seq x y z
N MET A 1 3.34 -50.11 -10.96
CA MET A 1 2.29 -49.25 -10.37
C MET A 1 2.85 -48.16 -9.44
N LEU A 2 3.71 -48.48 -8.46
CA LEU A 2 4.31 -47.47 -7.53
C LEU A 2 5.11 -46.34 -8.21
N ALA A 3 5.89 -46.63 -9.26
CA ALA A 3 6.67 -45.63 -9.98
C ALA A 3 5.80 -44.57 -10.71
N TYR A 4 4.57 -44.94 -11.08
CA TYR A 4 3.65 -44.07 -11.80
C TYR A 4 3.02 -43.02 -10.86
N LEU A 5 2.63 -43.45 -9.67
CA LEU A 5 2.13 -42.56 -8.61
C LEU A 5 3.16 -41.51 -8.18
N LYS A 6 4.44 -41.90 -8.08
CA LYS A 6 5.54 -41.00 -7.69
C LYS A 6 5.81 -39.90 -8.73
N ASN A 7 5.64 -40.20 -10.01
CA ASN A 7 5.78 -39.22 -11.09
C ASN A 7 4.58 -38.25 -11.17
N MET A 8 3.38 -38.73 -10.86
CA MET A 8 2.18 -37.89 -10.84
C MET A 8 2.21 -36.89 -9.67
N THR A 9 2.66 -37.33 -8.50
CA THR A 9 2.88 -36.45 -7.33
C THR A 9 3.97 -35.41 -7.57
N MET A 10 5.12 -35.76 -8.15
CA MET A 10 6.18 -34.80 -8.48
C MET A 10 5.73 -33.73 -9.50
N LYS A 11 4.92 -34.09 -10.50
CA LYS A 11 4.37 -33.14 -11.47
C LYS A 11 3.39 -32.16 -10.83
N ASN A 12 2.51 -32.66 -9.96
CA ASN A 12 1.52 -31.83 -9.25
C ASN A 12 2.19 -30.86 -8.26
N VAL A 13 3.24 -31.29 -7.54
CA VAL A 13 4.02 -30.42 -6.64
C VAL A 13 4.75 -29.33 -7.43
N LYS A 14 5.33 -29.66 -8.59
CA LYS A 14 5.95 -28.66 -9.47
C LYS A 14 4.93 -27.64 -10.00
N ALA A 15 3.77 -28.10 -10.45
CA ALA A 15 2.69 -27.22 -10.90
C ALA A 15 2.19 -26.30 -9.78
N LEU A 16 2.01 -26.83 -8.57
CA LEU A 16 1.64 -26.05 -7.38
C LEU A 16 2.72 -25.02 -7.02
N SER A 17 4.00 -25.38 -7.10
CA SER A 17 5.09 -24.44 -6.81
C SER A 17 5.18 -23.30 -7.82
N ILE A 18 4.92 -23.56 -9.12
CA ILE A 18 4.90 -22.53 -10.16
C ILE A 18 3.68 -21.61 -9.99
N ALA A 19 2.51 -22.16 -9.65
CA ALA A 19 1.32 -21.37 -9.38
C ALA A 19 1.48 -20.48 -8.13
N ALA A 20 2.12 -20.99 -7.07
CA ALA A 20 2.42 -20.22 -5.87
C ALA A 20 3.42 -19.08 -6.14
N LEU A 21 4.45 -19.31 -6.96
CA LEU A 21 5.40 -18.27 -7.37
C LEU A 21 4.74 -17.18 -8.21
N ALA A 22 3.82 -17.53 -9.11
CA ALA A 22 3.07 -16.57 -9.93
C ALA A 22 2.06 -15.75 -9.12
N ALA A 23 1.46 -16.33 -8.07
CA ALA A 23 0.59 -15.59 -7.16
C ALA A 23 1.37 -14.64 -6.24
N LEU A 24 2.56 -15.03 -5.79
CA LEU A 24 3.39 -14.23 -4.89
C LEU A 24 3.98 -12.99 -5.57
N SER A 25 4.27 -13.04 -6.88
CA SER A 25 4.78 -11.88 -7.64
C SER A 25 3.76 -10.76 -7.82
N LEU A 26 2.46 -11.04 -7.69
CA LEU A 26 1.40 -10.03 -7.76
C LEU A 26 1.30 -9.16 -6.51
N ILE A 27 1.93 -9.56 -5.40
CA ILE A 27 1.91 -8.82 -4.13
C ILE A 27 3.01 -7.73 -4.10
N SER A 28 3.91 -7.71 -5.08
CA SER A 28 5.13 -6.89 -5.05
C SER A 28 4.99 -5.46 -5.61
N PHE A 29 3.85 -4.79 -5.43
CA PHE A 29 3.65 -3.37 -5.83
C PHE A 29 2.87 -2.54 -4.79
N GLY A 30 3.04 -2.81 -3.49
CA GLY A 30 2.15 -2.23 -2.47
C GLY A 30 2.60 -0.93 -1.78
N SER A 31 3.91 -0.65 -1.65
CA SER A 31 4.38 0.48 -0.85
C SER A 31 4.65 1.71 -1.71
N PHE A 32 3.62 2.21 -2.39
CA PHE A 32 3.65 3.59 -2.86
C PHE A 32 3.26 4.48 -1.69
N ALA A 33 4.15 5.39 -1.31
CA ALA A 33 3.76 6.47 -0.41
C ALA A 33 2.79 7.37 -1.18
N GLU A 34 1.51 7.36 -0.81
CA GLU A 34 0.47 8.14 -1.48
C GLU A 34 0.54 9.57 -0.96
N SER A 35 0.94 10.53 -1.79
CA SER A 35 0.97 11.94 -1.38
C SER A 35 -0.42 12.56 -1.54
N ILE A 36 -0.95 13.08 -0.43
CA ILE A 36 -2.19 13.86 -0.41
C ILE A 36 -1.87 15.32 -0.15
N SER A 37 -2.62 16.21 -0.78
CA SER A 37 -2.56 17.64 -0.52
C SER A 37 -3.95 18.12 -0.10
N VAL A 38 -4.02 18.79 1.05
CA VAL A 38 -5.25 19.35 1.60
C VAL A 38 -5.15 20.86 1.68
N THR A 39 -6.29 21.52 1.58
CA THR A 39 -6.40 22.97 1.82
C THR A 39 -7.35 23.23 2.98
N SER A 40 -6.95 24.12 3.87
CA SER A 40 -7.71 24.54 5.06
C SER A 40 -7.50 26.03 5.35
N SER A 41 -8.37 26.58 6.19
CA SER A 41 -8.23 27.92 6.75
C SER A 41 -7.29 27.96 7.97
N THR A 42 -7.03 26.82 8.61
CA THR A 42 -6.17 26.68 9.79
C THR A 42 -5.25 25.48 9.66
N LEU A 43 -4.10 25.51 10.35
CA LEU A 43 -3.13 24.41 10.40
C LEU A 43 -3.77 23.15 10.98
N ASP A 44 -4.44 23.27 12.12
CA ASP A 44 -5.15 22.16 12.77
C ASP A 44 -6.23 21.55 11.87
N GLY A 45 -6.94 22.38 11.10
CA GLY A 45 -7.95 21.89 10.16
C GLY A 45 -7.35 21.18 8.94
N ALA A 46 -6.12 21.54 8.54
CA ALA A 46 -5.40 20.82 7.50
C ALA A 46 -4.91 19.47 8.02
N GLU A 47 -4.30 19.46 9.21
CA GLU A 47 -3.82 18.24 9.85
C GLU A 47 -4.95 17.25 10.13
N SER A 48 -6.08 17.72 10.67
CA SER A 48 -7.25 16.88 10.91
C SER A 48 -7.79 16.22 9.64
N LYS A 49 -7.75 16.90 8.49
CA LYS A 49 -8.15 16.32 7.20
C LYS A 49 -7.16 15.25 6.74
N ILE A 50 -5.86 15.52 6.84
CA ILE A 50 -4.81 14.54 6.52
C ILE A 50 -4.95 13.30 7.40
N ALA A 51 -5.14 13.48 8.71
CA ALA A 51 -5.31 12.38 9.65
C ALA A 51 -6.56 11.55 9.34
N ALA A 52 -7.68 12.20 9.00
CA ALA A 52 -8.90 11.51 8.58
C ALA A 52 -8.67 10.67 7.31
N GLN A 53 -8.03 11.25 6.28
CA GLN A 53 -7.72 10.53 5.03
C GLN A 53 -6.74 9.38 5.27
N ALA A 54 -5.70 9.59 6.08
CA ALA A 54 -4.76 8.54 6.44
C ALA A 54 -5.47 7.37 7.15
N GLN A 55 -6.39 7.67 8.07
CA GLN A 55 -7.15 6.66 8.78
C GLN A 55 -8.15 5.92 7.88
N GLU A 56 -8.80 6.61 6.93
CA GLU A 56 -9.64 5.99 5.90
C GLU A 56 -8.86 5.03 5.00
N HIS A 57 -7.62 5.40 4.63
CA HIS A 57 -6.73 4.56 3.82
C HIS A 57 -6.02 3.47 4.66
N GLY A 58 -6.18 3.47 5.98
CA GLY A 58 -5.51 2.56 6.91
C GLY A 58 -3.99 2.70 6.83
N ALA A 59 -3.50 3.93 6.70
CA ALA A 59 -2.10 4.31 6.57
C ALA A 59 -1.70 5.31 7.67
N GLN A 60 -0.41 5.38 7.97
CA GLN A 60 0.17 6.50 8.69
C GLN A 60 0.43 7.66 7.75
N TYR A 61 0.50 8.87 8.28
CA TYR A 61 0.82 10.06 7.52
C TYR A 61 2.07 10.75 8.03
N LYS A 62 2.79 11.38 7.13
CA LYS A 62 3.88 12.30 7.44
C LYS A 62 3.70 13.58 6.64
N ILE A 63 3.57 14.70 7.34
CA ILE A 63 3.53 16.02 6.70
C ILE A 63 4.91 16.28 6.07
N THR A 64 4.93 16.51 4.76
CA THR A 64 6.15 16.81 3.99
C THR A 64 6.24 18.28 3.62
N GLU A 65 5.10 18.96 3.51
CA GLU A 65 5.05 20.38 3.21
C GLU A 65 3.86 21.04 3.93
N ALA A 66 4.07 22.25 4.43
CA ALA A 66 3.01 23.11 4.94
C ALA A 66 3.26 24.54 4.46
N ASN A 67 2.36 25.04 3.62
CA ASN A 67 2.38 26.38 3.06
C ASN A 67 1.18 27.17 3.59
N THR A 68 1.43 28.34 4.17
CA THR A 68 0.41 29.17 4.82
C THR A 68 0.23 30.54 4.16
N ASN A 69 0.53 30.65 2.85
CA ASN A 69 0.32 31.89 2.10
C ASN A 69 -1.18 32.15 1.90
N ASN A 70 -1.79 32.86 2.84
CA ASN A 70 -3.20 33.28 2.89
C ASN A 70 -4.22 32.14 3.13
N ARG A 71 -3.93 30.91 2.71
CA ARG A 71 -4.62 29.66 3.06
C ARG A 71 -3.60 28.60 3.42
N VAL A 72 -3.99 27.65 4.27
CA VAL A 72 -3.13 26.52 4.64
C VAL A 72 -3.25 25.45 3.56
N HIS A 73 -2.20 25.29 2.78
CA HIS A 73 -1.99 24.15 1.90
C HIS A 73 -1.00 23.21 2.59
N MET A 74 -1.42 21.99 2.87
CA MET A 74 -0.57 21.01 3.54
C MET A 74 -0.50 19.75 2.69
N THR A 75 0.70 19.25 2.48
CA THR A 75 0.96 18.00 1.78
C THR A 75 1.50 16.98 2.76
N ALA A 76 0.94 15.78 2.72
CA ALA A 76 1.38 14.66 3.53
C ALA A 76 1.56 13.42 2.68
N GLU A 77 2.55 12.61 3.02
CA GLU A 77 2.76 11.29 2.45
C GLU A 77 2.10 10.25 3.36
N LEU A 78 1.22 9.43 2.78
CA LEU A 78 0.61 8.29 3.42
C LEU A 78 1.46 7.06 3.16
N TYR A 79 1.77 6.32 4.22
CA TYR A 79 2.52 5.08 4.14
C TYR A 79 1.90 4.04 5.07
N LYS A 80 1.93 2.77 4.64
CA LYS A 80 1.33 1.66 5.38
C LYS A 80 2.35 0.97 6.28
#